data_AF-K8XIA2-F1
#
_entry.id   AF-K8XIA2-F1
#
_cell.length_a   1.000
_cell.length_b   1.000
_cell.length_c   1.000
_cell.angle_alpha   90.00
_cell.angle_beta   90.00
_cell.angle_gamma   90.00
#
_symmetry.space_group_name_H-M   'P 1'
#
loop_
_entity.id
_entity.type
_entity.pdbx_description
1 polymer ?
#
loop_
_entity_poly.entity_id
_entity_poly.type
_entity_poly.pdbx_seq_one_letter_code
_entity_poly.pdbx_strand_id
1 'polypeptide(L)'
;MNAIDDVIGAWEQVGWVAALREEVNGSSPNPTRVDLVRRKQRLALLVYAWKVTGEGKGRTGTNYRIQTTRSHDSDLLTEPKRLTIGFGIDAERGVLAVFDGWTKRATGRSSSVHIERGTLEAAQRDGYAEAGYPWDSRAATRIAQPDNLLPWISNQYETRTAAVHPVEHSIDHDAATIVADLWNAPTASWLRPGDRLVMADTAGESLLDTALWAVESVNVTIVNPGERYPRRRATFVCRRTGRVRNNAADLLRGLSGRRPRS
;
A
#
# COMPACT_ATOMS: atom_id res chain seq x y z
N MET A 1 -1.69 27.06 -2.46
CA MET A 1 -1.73 26.06 -1.38
C MET A 1 -1.33 24.72 -1.98
N ASN A 2 -0.24 24.13 -1.49
CA ASN A 2 0.22 22.82 -1.95
C ASN A 2 -0.59 21.73 -1.21
N ALA A 3 -0.89 20.61 -1.88
CA ALA A 3 -1.64 19.50 -1.27
C ALA A 3 -1.00 19.00 0.04
N ILE A 4 0.33 19.08 0.16
CA ILE A 4 1.01 18.73 1.41
C ILE A 4 0.66 19.69 2.57
N ASP A 5 0.48 20.98 2.28
CA ASP A 5 0.12 21.99 3.28
C ASP A 5 -1.27 21.70 3.83
N ASP A 6 -2.21 21.34 2.95
CA ASP A 6 -3.58 21.00 3.34
C ASP A 6 -3.62 19.74 4.21
N VAL A 7 -2.80 18.72 3.90
CA VAL A 7 -2.68 17.52 4.73
C VAL A 7 -2.12 17.87 6.10
N ILE A 8 -0.97 18.55 6.15
CA ILE A 8 -0.33 18.92 7.43
C ILE A 8 -1.28 19.81 8.26
N GLY A 9 -1.88 20.82 7.64
CA GLY A 9 -2.82 21.73 8.29
C GLY A 9 -4.05 21.02 8.85
N ALA A 10 -4.56 19.98 8.17
CA ALA A 10 -5.65 19.16 8.70
C ALA A 10 -5.25 18.48 10.02
N TRP A 11 -4.06 17.88 10.09
CA TRP A 11 -3.55 17.25 11.31
C TRP A 11 -3.31 18.27 12.43
N GLU A 12 -2.77 19.44 12.09
CA GLU A 12 -2.51 20.53 13.05
C GLU A 12 -3.81 21.07 13.67
N GLN A 13 -4.89 21.17 12.90
CA GLN A 13 -6.20 21.59 13.38
C GLN A 13 -6.77 20.71 14.50
N VAL A 14 -6.37 19.43 14.58
CA VAL A 14 -6.80 18.50 15.64
C VAL A 14 -5.70 18.23 16.68
N GLY A 15 -4.75 19.17 16.79
CA GLY A 15 -3.78 19.23 17.88
C GLY A 15 -2.52 18.38 17.67
N TRP A 16 -2.24 17.93 16.44
CA TRP A 16 -0.90 17.46 16.10
C TRP A 16 0.04 18.63 15.81
N VAL A 17 1.34 18.36 15.87
CA VAL A 17 2.38 19.32 15.50
C VAL A 17 3.30 18.64 14.49
N ALA A 18 3.60 19.30 13.37
CA ALA A 18 4.63 18.85 12.44
C ALA A 18 6.02 19.20 13.02
N ALA A 19 6.63 18.26 13.73
CA ALA A 19 7.97 18.40 14.31
C ALA A 19 9.09 18.32 13.25
N LEU A 20 8.80 17.69 12.10
CA LEU A 20 9.67 17.66 10.94
C LEU A 20 8.81 17.86 9.69
N ARG A 21 9.32 18.68 8.77
CA ARG A 21 8.84 18.81 7.40
C ARG A 21 10.04 19.04 6.49
N GLU A 22 10.43 18.00 5.76
CA GLU A 22 11.60 18.06 4.87
C GLU A 22 11.21 17.52 3.49
N GLU A 23 11.36 18.35 2.46
CA GLU A 23 11.16 17.91 1.08
C GLU A 23 12.28 16.96 0.68
N VAL A 24 11.94 15.84 0.04
CA VAL A 24 12.93 14.93 -0.52
C VAL A 24 13.14 15.28 -1.99
N ASN A 25 14.35 15.69 -2.35
CA ASN A 25 14.66 16.12 -3.72
C ASN A 25 14.42 15.00 -4.76
N GLY A 26 13.70 15.32 -5.84
CA GLY A 26 13.34 14.43 -6.95
C GLY A 26 12.52 15.13 -8.05
N SER A 27 11.93 14.36 -8.98
CA SER A 27 10.95 14.84 -9.97
C SER A 27 9.54 14.95 -9.36
N SER A 28 8.85 16.07 -9.64
CA SER A 28 7.53 16.37 -9.04
C SER A 28 6.45 15.34 -9.39
N PRO A 29 5.57 14.95 -8.44
CA PRO A 29 5.54 15.39 -7.05
C PRO A 29 6.50 14.62 -6.15
N ASN A 30 7.35 15.38 -5.45
CA ASN A 30 8.29 14.88 -4.46
C ASN A 30 7.58 14.53 -3.15
N PRO A 31 7.97 13.44 -2.48
CA PRO A 31 7.48 13.18 -1.15
C PRO A 31 8.08 14.18 -0.14
N THR A 32 7.40 14.33 0.98
CA THR A 32 7.86 15.11 2.14
C THR A 32 8.00 14.19 3.33
N ARG A 33 9.16 14.19 3.99
CA ARG A 33 9.29 13.56 5.32
C ARG A 33 8.51 14.41 6.30
N VAL A 34 7.54 13.80 6.97
CA VAL A 34 6.71 14.47 7.97
C VAL A 34 6.78 13.66 9.26
N ASP A 35 7.13 14.33 10.35
CA ASP A 35 6.98 13.78 11.71
C ASP A 35 5.84 14.52 12.40
N LEU A 36 4.70 13.87 12.53
CA LEU A 36 3.57 14.40 13.29
C LEU A 36 3.71 13.92 14.74
N VAL A 37 3.63 14.84 15.69
CA VAL A 37 3.67 14.53 17.12
C VAL A 37 2.43 15.06 17.84
N ARG A 38 1.91 14.26 18.77
CA ARG A 38 0.85 14.69 19.69
C ARG A 38 0.99 13.95 21.01
N ARG A 39 1.25 14.69 22.10
CA ARG A 39 1.52 14.12 23.42
C ARG A 39 2.66 13.09 23.34
N LYS A 40 2.38 11.81 23.60
CA LYS A 40 3.34 10.68 23.54
C LYS A 40 3.31 9.94 22.19
N GLN A 41 2.45 10.34 21.25
CA GLN A 41 2.34 9.72 19.93
C GLN A 41 3.24 10.42 18.92
N ARG A 42 3.87 9.63 18.05
CA ARG A 42 4.66 10.11 16.91
C ARG A 42 4.31 9.27 15.68
N LEU A 43 4.05 9.93 14.56
CA LEU A 43 3.92 9.32 13.25
C LEU A 43 5.08 9.81 12.38
N ALA A 44 5.97 8.90 11.99
CA ALA A 44 7.06 9.20 11.07
C ALA A 44 6.65 8.72 9.68
N LEU A 45 6.32 9.67 8.81
CA LEU A 45 5.75 9.41 7.49
C LEU A 45 6.67 9.93 6.38
N LEU A 46 6.57 9.29 5.22
CA LEU A 46 7.00 9.82 3.95
C LEU A 46 5.74 10.08 3.13
N VAL A 47 5.34 11.34 3.06
CA VAL A 47 4.02 11.75 2.58
C VAL A 47 4.10 12.18 1.13
N TYR A 48 3.27 11.56 0.30
CA TYR A 48 2.89 12.13 -0.97
C TYR A 48 1.48 12.70 -0.87
N ALA A 49 1.22 13.85 -1.49
CA ALA A 49 -0.09 14.49 -1.44
C ALA A 49 -0.51 14.97 -2.83
N TRP A 50 -1.78 14.73 -3.16
CA TRP A 50 -2.39 15.10 -4.43
C TRP A 50 -3.82 15.58 -4.24
N LYS A 51 -4.37 16.20 -5.28
CA LYS A 51 -5.81 16.41 -5.39
C LYS A 51 -6.49 15.14 -5.91
N VAL A 52 -7.64 14.83 -5.34
CA VAL A 52 -8.56 13.83 -5.89
C VAL A 52 -9.26 14.45 -7.10
N THR A 53 -9.33 13.71 -8.19
CA THR A 53 -10.01 14.13 -9.42
C THR A 53 -11.00 13.06 -9.87
N GLY A 54 -12.10 13.47 -10.52
CA GLY A 54 -12.99 12.50 -11.17
C GLY A 54 -12.28 11.73 -12.27
N GLU A 55 -12.70 10.49 -12.53
CA GLU A 55 -12.30 9.80 -13.76
C GLU A 55 -12.75 10.61 -14.99
N GLY A 56 -11.87 10.75 -15.99
CA GLY A 56 -12.11 11.61 -17.16
C GLY A 56 -13.38 11.26 -17.96
N LYS A 57 -13.80 12.15 -18.86
CA LYS A 57 -14.99 12.00 -19.71
C LYS A 57 -15.06 10.60 -20.36
N GLY A 58 -16.18 9.90 -20.16
CA GLY A 58 -16.47 8.59 -20.77
C GLY A 58 -16.36 7.38 -19.83
N ARG A 59 -15.99 7.56 -18.56
CA ARG A 59 -16.11 6.51 -17.52
C ARG A 59 -17.32 6.79 -16.65
N THR A 60 -17.93 5.75 -16.07
CA THR A 60 -19.26 5.74 -15.41
C THR A 60 -19.38 6.63 -14.16
N GLY A 61 -18.42 7.52 -13.87
CA GLY A 61 -18.47 8.45 -12.74
C GLY A 61 -18.36 7.78 -11.37
N THR A 62 -18.25 6.47 -11.28
CA THR A 62 -18.29 5.72 -10.02
C THR A 62 -16.96 5.73 -9.26
N ASN A 63 -15.88 6.20 -9.88
CA ASN A 63 -14.53 6.19 -9.33
C ASN A 63 -13.86 7.56 -9.43
N TYR A 64 -13.06 7.86 -8.41
CA TYR A 64 -12.15 8.99 -8.37
C TYR A 64 -10.72 8.48 -8.44
N ARG A 65 -9.79 9.39 -8.75
CA ARG A 65 -8.37 9.05 -8.83
C ARG A 65 -7.49 10.07 -8.14
N ILE A 66 -6.46 9.53 -7.48
CA ILE A 66 -5.28 10.25 -7.05
C ILE A 66 -4.23 10.06 -8.15
N GLN A 67 -3.87 11.12 -8.85
CA GLN A 67 -3.00 11.04 -10.01
C GLN A 67 -1.52 11.03 -9.58
N THR A 68 -0.94 9.84 -9.48
CA THR A 68 0.46 9.59 -9.08
C THR A 68 1.41 9.54 -10.28
N THR A 69 1.06 10.21 -11.37
CA THR A 69 1.81 10.17 -12.63
C THR A 69 3.17 10.86 -12.47
N ARG A 70 4.25 10.20 -12.92
CA ARG A 70 5.62 10.73 -12.96
C ARG A 70 6.21 11.17 -11.62
N SER A 71 5.67 10.68 -10.50
CA SER A 71 6.27 10.93 -9.18
C SER A 71 7.71 10.43 -9.11
N HIS A 72 8.02 9.30 -9.73
CA HIS A 72 9.38 8.80 -9.91
C HIS A 72 9.50 8.07 -11.25
N ASP A 73 10.73 7.99 -11.78
CA ASP A 73 11.05 7.13 -12.92
C ASP A 73 11.00 5.64 -12.53
N SER A 74 11.04 5.35 -11.24
CA SER A 74 11.01 4.03 -10.60
C SER A 74 9.88 3.95 -9.57
N ASP A 75 10.03 3.04 -8.60
CA ASP A 75 9.08 2.90 -7.50
C ASP A 75 9.03 4.18 -6.62
N LEU A 76 7.88 4.44 -5.99
CA LEU A 76 7.73 5.46 -4.96
C LEU A 76 8.79 5.23 -3.90
N LEU A 77 9.37 6.32 -3.43
CA LEU A 77 10.42 6.27 -2.42
C LEU A 77 9.86 5.63 -1.14
N THR A 78 10.70 4.81 -0.52
CA THR A 78 10.46 4.21 0.78
C THR A 78 11.70 4.41 1.61
N GLU A 79 11.52 4.61 2.92
CA GLU A 79 12.63 4.84 3.84
C GLU A 79 12.49 3.93 5.07
N PRO A 80 13.61 3.41 5.61
CA PRO A 80 13.57 2.68 6.86
C PRO A 80 12.89 3.50 7.95
N LYS A 81 12.00 2.85 8.73
CA LYS A 81 11.28 3.43 9.88
C LYS A 81 10.25 4.51 9.53
N ARG A 82 9.97 4.78 8.26
CA ARG A 82 8.88 5.67 7.81
C ARG A 82 7.87 4.89 6.98
N LEU A 83 6.59 5.16 7.19
CA LEU A 83 5.57 4.68 6.25
C LEU A 83 5.46 5.63 5.08
N THR A 84 5.53 5.09 3.87
CA THR A 84 5.17 5.84 2.67
C THR A 84 3.66 5.84 2.52
N ILE A 85 3.02 7.00 2.72
CA ILE A 85 1.57 7.14 2.62
C ILE A 85 1.24 8.18 1.54
N GLY A 86 0.34 7.81 0.65
CA GLY A 86 -0.24 8.74 -0.32
C GLY A 86 -1.55 9.32 0.19
N PHE A 87 -1.71 10.63 0.09
CA PHE A 87 -2.91 11.37 0.46
C PHE A 87 -3.57 11.98 -0.78
N GLY A 88 -4.89 11.86 -0.87
CA GLY A 88 -5.73 12.56 -1.82
C GLY A 88 -6.66 13.52 -1.10
N ILE A 89 -6.68 14.78 -1.53
CA ILE A 89 -7.63 15.78 -1.00
C ILE A 89 -8.78 15.95 -1.97
N ASP A 90 -9.99 15.68 -1.50
CA ASP A 90 -11.23 16.06 -2.17
C ASP A 90 -11.86 17.23 -1.39
N ALA A 91 -11.51 18.45 -1.81
CA ALA A 91 -11.99 19.67 -1.19
C ALA A 91 -13.51 19.89 -1.37
N GLU A 92 -14.10 19.36 -2.45
CA GLU A 92 -15.54 19.44 -2.69
C GLU A 92 -16.32 18.67 -1.63
N ARG A 93 -15.83 17.47 -1.28
CA ARG A 93 -16.44 16.63 -0.23
C ARG A 93 -15.91 16.93 1.17
N GLY A 94 -14.83 17.69 1.29
CA GLY A 94 -14.15 17.94 2.55
C GLY A 94 -13.52 16.67 3.14
N VAL A 95 -12.95 15.80 2.30
CA VAL A 95 -12.37 14.51 2.72
C VAL A 95 -10.90 14.36 2.33
N LEU A 96 -10.16 13.63 3.17
CA LEU A 96 -8.84 13.09 2.90
C LEU A 96 -8.98 11.60 2.60
N ALA A 97 -8.52 11.17 1.43
CA ALA A 97 -8.33 9.76 1.10
C ALA A 97 -6.86 9.37 1.30
N VAL A 98 -6.59 8.14 1.70
CA VAL A 98 -5.25 7.60 1.88
C VAL A 98 -5.08 6.24 1.24
N PHE A 99 -3.85 5.94 0.83
CA PHE A 99 -3.42 4.63 0.36
C PHE A 99 -1.99 4.33 0.80
N ASP A 100 -1.65 3.04 0.92
CA ASP A 100 -0.29 2.60 1.21
C ASP A 100 0.61 2.81 -0.01
N GLY A 101 1.60 3.68 0.10
CA GLY A 101 2.55 3.95 -0.96
C GLY A 101 3.38 2.73 -1.34
N TRP A 102 3.54 1.76 -0.44
CA TRP A 102 4.24 0.50 -0.73
C TRP A 102 3.51 -0.35 -1.79
N THR A 103 2.19 -0.47 -1.66
CA THR A 103 1.37 -1.29 -2.58
C THR A 103 1.23 -0.61 -3.94
N LYS A 104 1.34 0.72 -3.98
CA LYS A 104 1.32 1.54 -5.20
C LYS A 104 2.69 2.07 -5.61
N ARG A 105 3.76 1.41 -5.17
CA ARG A 105 5.14 1.86 -5.40
C ARG A 105 5.44 2.05 -6.89
N ALA A 106 5.02 1.18 -7.79
CA ALA A 106 5.33 1.36 -9.20
C ALA A 106 4.49 2.47 -9.87
N THR A 107 5.05 3.68 -10.01
CA THR A 107 4.40 4.78 -10.74
C THR A 107 4.83 4.82 -12.20
N GLY A 108 4.02 4.22 -13.09
CA GLY A 108 4.21 4.38 -14.53
C GLY A 108 3.84 5.77 -15.08
N ARG A 109 4.01 5.94 -16.41
CA ARG A 109 3.71 7.18 -17.16
C ARG A 109 2.26 7.70 -17.04
N SER A 110 1.34 6.88 -16.56
CA SER A 110 -0.08 7.22 -16.35
C SER A 110 -0.64 6.51 -15.12
N SER A 111 0.16 6.42 -14.05
CA SER A 111 -0.26 5.76 -12.82
C SER A 111 -1.28 6.61 -12.05
N SER A 112 -2.30 5.95 -11.53
CA SER A 112 -3.25 6.56 -10.61
C SER A 112 -3.78 5.54 -9.62
N VAL A 113 -4.05 5.99 -8.40
CA VAL A 113 -4.75 5.19 -7.40
C VAL A 113 -6.24 5.50 -7.50
N HIS A 114 -7.04 4.47 -7.71
CA HIS A 114 -8.48 4.61 -7.81
C HIS A 114 -9.10 4.49 -6.43
N ILE A 115 -9.93 5.46 -6.06
CA ILE A 115 -10.76 5.44 -4.85
C ILE A 115 -12.21 5.40 -5.30
N GLU A 116 -12.98 4.45 -4.77
CA GLU A 116 -14.40 4.34 -5.10
C GLU A 116 -15.16 5.56 -4.59
N ARG A 117 -16.11 6.08 -5.38
CA ARG A 117 -16.98 7.19 -4.97
C ARG A 117 -17.67 6.89 -3.63
N GLY A 118 -18.17 5.66 -3.48
CA GLY A 118 -18.86 5.23 -2.26
C GLY A 118 -18.00 5.37 -1.01
N THR A 119 -16.68 5.17 -1.11
CA THR A 119 -15.75 5.37 0.01
C THR A 119 -15.66 6.85 0.41
N LEU A 120 -15.54 7.75 -0.57
CA LEU A 120 -15.46 9.19 -0.30
C LEU A 120 -16.77 9.73 0.27
N GLU A 121 -17.91 9.29 -0.27
CA GLU A 121 -19.24 9.68 0.22
C GLU A 121 -19.53 9.12 1.61
N ALA A 122 -19.16 7.87 1.88
CA ALA A 122 -19.26 7.29 3.21
C ALA A 122 -18.36 8.02 4.21
N ALA A 123 -17.12 8.34 3.87
CA ALA A 123 -16.25 9.13 4.74
C ALA A 123 -16.81 10.54 5.00
N GLN A 124 -17.39 11.19 4.00
CA GLN A 124 -18.05 12.49 4.16
C GLN A 124 -19.25 12.41 5.12
N ARG A 125 -20.09 11.38 4.97
CA ARG A 125 -21.32 11.20 5.77
C ARG A 125 -21.05 10.67 7.17
N ASP A 126 -20.20 9.66 7.29
CA ASP A 126 -20.01 8.86 8.51
C ASP A 126 -18.72 9.26 9.27
N GLY A 127 -17.88 10.11 8.67
CA GLY A 127 -16.63 10.58 9.24
C GLY A 127 -15.43 9.69 8.93
N TYR A 128 -15.66 8.46 8.45
CA TYR A 128 -14.60 7.51 8.09
C TYR A 128 -15.14 6.39 7.19
N ALA A 129 -14.31 5.90 6.26
CA ALA A 129 -14.61 4.70 5.48
C ALA A 129 -13.32 4.00 5.02
N GLU A 130 -13.38 2.68 4.92
CA GLU A 130 -12.32 1.85 4.32
C GLU A 130 -12.86 1.11 3.09
N ALA A 131 -11.97 0.84 2.13
CA ALA A 131 -12.27 0.05 0.96
C ALA A 131 -11.04 -0.71 0.44
N GLY A 132 -11.31 -1.67 -0.44
CA GLY A 132 -10.30 -2.52 -1.05
C GLY A 132 -9.99 -3.78 -0.26
N TYR A 133 -9.06 -4.57 -0.81
CA TYR A 133 -8.53 -5.76 -0.16
C TYR A 133 -7.44 -5.36 0.85
N PRO A 134 -7.10 -6.21 1.83
CA PRO A 134 -6.01 -5.91 2.77
C PRO A 134 -4.69 -5.49 2.09
N TRP A 135 -4.36 -6.10 0.94
CA TRP A 135 -3.15 -5.79 0.15
C TRP A 135 -3.26 -4.58 -0.80
N ASP A 136 -4.43 -3.96 -0.89
CA ASP A 136 -4.67 -2.73 -1.67
C ASP A 136 -5.65 -1.84 -0.90
N SER A 137 -5.43 -1.75 0.41
CA SER A 137 -6.31 -1.07 1.34
C SER A 137 -6.25 0.43 1.14
N ARG A 138 -7.43 1.06 1.20
CA ARG A 138 -7.64 2.49 1.12
C ARG A 138 -8.54 2.90 2.25
N ALA A 139 -8.36 4.12 2.74
CA ALA A 139 -9.28 4.71 3.69
C ALA A 139 -9.58 6.15 3.28
N ALA A 140 -10.66 6.70 3.81
CA ALA A 140 -10.96 8.11 3.74
C ALA A 140 -11.56 8.60 5.06
N THR A 141 -11.34 9.87 5.37
CA THR A 141 -11.90 10.58 6.53
C THR A 141 -12.25 12.00 6.15
N ARG A 142 -13.02 12.71 6.99
CA ARG A 142 -13.16 14.17 6.85
C ARG A 142 -11.84 14.88 7.11
N ILE A 143 -11.60 15.98 6.38
CA ILE A 143 -10.42 16.85 6.59
C ILE A 143 -10.35 17.33 8.04
N ALA A 144 -11.49 17.62 8.68
CA ALA A 144 -11.54 18.06 10.08
C ALA A 144 -11.34 16.92 11.11
N GLN A 145 -11.21 15.66 10.68
CA GLN A 145 -11.10 14.48 11.55
C GLN A 145 -9.98 13.53 11.07
N PRO A 146 -8.75 14.00 10.81
CA PRO A 146 -7.67 13.15 10.28
C PRO A 146 -7.25 12.05 11.26
N ASP A 147 -7.53 12.21 12.55
CA ASP A 147 -7.31 11.19 13.59
C ASP A 147 -8.02 9.87 13.33
N ASN A 148 -9.13 9.87 12.60
CA ASN A 148 -9.82 8.64 12.24
C ASN A 148 -8.96 7.73 11.34
N LEU A 149 -7.89 8.27 10.72
CA LEU A 149 -6.93 7.49 9.95
C LEU A 149 -5.89 6.77 10.82
N LEU A 150 -5.75 7.11 12.12
CA LEU A 150 -4.70 6.55 12.98
C LEU A 150 -4.73 5.02 13.07
N PRO A 151 -5.89 4.35 13.24
CA PRO A 151 -5.93 2.89 13.24
C PRO A 151 -5.45 2.32 11.91
N TRP A 152 -5.90 2.90 10.79
CA TRP A 152 -5.50 2.44 9.46
C TRP A 152 -4.01 2.64 9.18
N ILE A 153 -3.44 3.79 9.55
CA ILE A 153 -2.00 4.08 9.44
C ILE A 153 -1.21 3.11 10.34
N SER A 154 -1.69 2.85 11.55
CA SER A 154 -1.03 1.93 12.50
C SER A 154 -1.01 0.50 11.97
N ASN A 155 -2.10 0.04 11.36
CA ASN A 155 -2.16 -1.27 10.70
C ASN A 155 -1.12 -1.39 9.57
N GLN A 156 -0.73 -0.28 8.94
CA GLN A 156 0.34 -0.30 7.93
C GLN A 156 1.72 -0.55 8.52
N TYR A 157 1.95 -0.45 9.84
CA TYR A 157 3.22 -0.85 10.49
C TYR A 157 3.29 -2.34 10.84
N GLU A 158 2.16 -3.03 10.86
CA GLU A 158 2.13 -4.42 11.30
C GLU A 158 2.91 -5.35 10.36
N THR A 159 3.50 -6.41 10.93
CA THR A 159 4.10 -7.48 10.15
C THR A 159 3.01 -8.24 9.42
N ARG A 160 3.07 -8.21 8.08
CA ARG A 160 2.09 -8.89 7.24
C ARG A 160 2.50 -10.34 7.06
N THR A 161 1.52 -11.20 6.85
CA THR A 161 1.74 -12.55 6.34
C THR A 161 0.89 -12.74 5.10
N ALA A 162 1.45 -13.28 4.03
CA ALA A 162 0.70 -13.52 2.79
C ALA A 162 1.02 -14.89 2.17
N ALA A 163 0.03 -15.45 1.49
CA ALA A 163 0.25 -16.58 0.58
C ALA A 163 0.77 -16.05 -0.75
N VAL A 164 1.89 -16.60 -1.23
CA VAL A 164 2.52 -16.23 -2.49
C VAL A 164 2.49 -17.43 -3.42
N HIS A 165 2.09 -17.20 -4.67
CA HIS A 165 2.13 -18.18 -5.74
C HIS A 165 3.43 -17.95 -6.54
N PRO A 166 4.51 -18.70 -6.28
CA PRO A 166 5.76 -18.48 -6.98
C PRO A 166 5.64 -18.91 -8.44
N VAL A 167 6.20 -18.09 -9.33
CA VAL A 167 6.50 -18.53 -10.70
C VAL A 167 7.83 -19.29 -10.76
N GLU A 168 8.77 -18.93 -9.88
CA GLU A 168 10.08 -19.57 -9.70
C GLU A 168 10.42 -19.53 -8.21
N HIS A 169 11.09 -20.56 -7.70
CA HIS A 169 11.65 -20.52 -6.35
C HIS A 169 12.86 -21.45 -6.21
N SER A 170 13.75 -21.13 -5.28
CA SER A 170 14.84 -21.99 -4.83
C SER A 170 14.91 -21.95 -3.31
N ILE A 171 15.18 -23.11 -2.70
CA ILE A 171 15.34 -23.26 -1.26
C ILE A 171 16.72 -23.85 -1.02
N ASP A 172 17.50 -23.21 -0.15
CA ASP A 172 18.76 -23.74 0.36
C ASP A 172 18.74 -23.66 1.89
N HIS A 173 18.52 -24.80 2.54
CA HIS A 173 18.35 -24.90 4.00
C HIS A 173 17.35 -23.90 4.57
N ASP A 174 17.85 -22.84 5.21
CA ASP A 174 17.07 -21.78 5.87
C ASP A 174 17.02 -20.48 5.05
N ALA A 175 17.48 -20.51 3.80
CA ALA A 175 17.35 -19.42 2.84
C ALA A 175 16.41 -19.84 1.70
N ALA A 176 15.69 -18.87 1.13
CA ALA A 176 14.91 -19.07 -0.08
C ALA A 176 14.95 -17.83 -0.98
N THR A 177 14.93 -18.05 -2.29
CA THR A 177 14.62 -17.03 -3.29
C THR A 177 13.29 -17.37 -3.91
N ILE A 178 12.34 -16.44 -3.86
CA ILE A 178 10.96 -16.66 -4.29
C ILE A 178 10.59 -15.56 -5.28
N VAL A 179 10.15 -15.92 -6.48
CA VAL A 179 9.76 -14.98 -7.53
C VAL A 179 8.27 -15.07 -7.74
N ALA A 180 7.56 -13.96 -7.68
CA ALA A 180 6.12 -13.88 -7.91
C ALA A 180 5.78 -12.87 -9.02
N ASP A 181 4.86 -13.24 -9.91
CA ASP A 181 4.24 -12.30 -10.86
C ASP A 181 3.19 -11.47 -10.11
N LEU A 182 3.42 -10.15 -10.00
CA LEU A 182 2.54 -9.26 -9.24
C LEU A 182 1.14 -9.09 -9.87
N TRP A 183 0.97 -9.46 -11.14
CA TRP A 183 -0.32 -9.47 -11.81
C TRP A 183 -1.18 -10.66 -11.37
N ASN A 184 -0.56 -11.83 -11.22
CA ASN A 184 -1.26 -13.08 -10.89
C ASN A 184 -1.29 -13.38 -9.39
N ALA A 185 -0.35 -12.82 -8.63
CA ALA A 185 -0.25 -12.95 -7.18
C ALA A 185 -0.31 -11.56 -6.51
N PRO A 186 -1.48 -10.90 -6.48
CA PRO A 186 -1.59 -9.52 -5.98
C PRO A 186 -1.20 -9.40 -4.50
N THR A 187 -1.36 -10.46 -3.71
CA THR A 187 -0.90 -10.54 -2.31
C THR A 187 0.62 -10.34 -2.18
N ALA A 188 1.41 -10.76 -3.17
CA ALA A 188 2.86 -10.54 -3.19
C ALA A 188 3.21 -9.04 -3.34
N SER A 189 2.34 -8.22 -3.92
CA SER A 189 2.59 -6.77 -4.03
C SER A 189 2.58 -6.07 -2.68
N TRP A 190 1.99 -6.69 -1.65
CA TRP A 190 1.86 -6.15 -0.29
C TRP A 190 3.08 -6.35 0.59
N LEU A 191 3.89 -7.36 0.27
CA LEU A 191 5.01 -7.81 1.10
C LEU A 191 6.19 -6.85 0.99
N ARG A 192 6.77 -6.51 2.14
CA ARG A 192 7.98 -5.69 2.31
C ARG A 192 9.03 -6.40 3.16
N PRO A 193 10.27 -5.90 3.23
CA PRO A 193 11.25 -6.39 4.20
C PRO A 193 10.67 -6.40 5.63
N GLY A 194 10.85 -7.52 6.33
CA GLY A 194 10.29 -7.78 7.66
C GLY A 194 8.94 -8.49 7.66
N ASP A 195 8.21 -8.52 6.54
CA ASP A 195 6.98 -9.32 6.41
C ASP A 195 7.28 -10.81 6.28
N ARG A 196 6.23 -11.62 6.27
CA ARG A 196 6.30 -13.06 6.16
C ARG A 196 5.49 -13.58 4.99
N LEU A 197 5.89 -14.70 4.44
CA LEU A 197 5.15 -15.39 3.40
C LEU A 197 5.17 -16.90 3.61
N VAL A 198 4.20 -17.54 2.97
CA VAL A 198 4.16 -18.98 2.72
C VAL A 198 4.01 -19.20 1.22
N MET A 199 4.59 -20.29 0.71
CA MET A 199 4.46 -20.64 -0.71
C MET A 199 3.23 -21.51 -0.92
N ALA A 200 2.32 -21.07 -1.77
CA ALA A 200 1.10 -21.78 -2.16
C ALA A 200 1.20 -22.25 -3.60
N ASP A 201 0.58 -23.38 -3.92
CA ASP A 201 0.40 -23.80 -5.31
C ASP A 201 -0.42 -22.78 -6.10
N THR A 202 -0.43 -22.88 -7.43
CA THR A 202 -1.16 -21.94 -8.30
C THR A 202 -2.67 -21.91 -8.04
N ALA A 203 -3.26 -22.99 -7.52
CA ALA A 203 -4.67 -23.06 -7.16
C ALA A 203 -4.97 -22.34 -5.83
N GLY A 204 -3.96 -22.14 -4.98
CA GLY A 204 -4.12 -21.63 -3.62
C GLY A 204 -4.73 -22.66 -2.67
N GLU A 205 -4.60 -23.95 -2.98
CA GLU A 205 -5.27 -25.03 -2.24
C GLU A 205 -4.29 -25.75 -1.30
N SER A 206 -3.02 -25.84 -1.69
CA SER A 206 -1.98 -26.48 -0.90
C SER A 206 -0.73 -25.60 -0.75
N LEU A 207 0.05 -25.90 0.29
CA LEU A 207 1.38 -25.31 0.48
C LEU A 207 2.41 -26.08 -0.35
N LEU A 208 3.27 -25.35 -1.06
CA LEU A 208 4.43 -25.94 -1.75
C LEU A 208 5.49 -26.42 -0.77
N ASP A 209 5.58 -25.75 0.38
CA ASP A 209 6.46 -26.13 1.48
C ASP A 209 5.86 -25.69 2.83
N THR A 210 6.29 -26.31 3.93
CA THR A 210 5.71 -26.05 5.25
C THR A 210 6.38 -24.91 6.01
N ALA A 211 7.38 -24.23 5.46
CA ALA A 211 8.10 -23.18 6.14
C ALA A 211 7.35 -21.84 6.11
N LEU A 212 7.62 -21.04 7.14
CA LEU A 212 7.27 -19.64 7.20
C LEU A 212 8.52 -18.82 6.91
N TRP A 213 8.48 -18.04 5.84
CA TRP A 213 9.61 -17.31 5.30
C TRP A 213 9.49 -15.84 5.67
N ALA A 214 10.49 -15.28 6.37
CA ALA A 214 10.57 -13.83 6.56
C ALA A 214 11.30 -13.20 5.37
N VAL A 215 10.73 -12.12 4.84
CA VAL A 215 11.28 -11.37 3.72
C VAL A 215 12.42 -10.49 4.23
N GLU A 216 13.63 -10.72 3.71
CA GLU A 216 14.81 -9.91 4.04
C GLU A 216 14.99 -8.77 3.05
N SER A 217 14.74 -9.03 1.76
CA SER A 217 14.74 -8.01 0.71
C SER A 217 13.74 -8.32 -0.39
N VAL A 218 13.35 -7.26 -1.11
CA VAL A 218 12.44 -7.33 -2.26
C VAL A 218 13.08 -6.56 -3.40
N ASN A 219 13.21 -7.20 -4.56
CA ASN A 219 13.58 -6.55 -5.80
C ASN A 219 12.45 -6.68 -6.82
N VAL A 220 12.07 -5.60 -7.50
CA VAL A 220 11.00 -5.60 -8.51
C VAL A 220 11.59 -5.35 -9.88
N THR A 221 11.28 -6.24 -10.83
CA THR A 221 11.74 -6.12 -12.23
C THR A 221 10.55 -6.04 -13.19
N ILE A 222 10.72 -5.30 -14.29
CA ILE A 222 9.76 -5.26 -15.39
C ILE A 222 10.09 -6.39 -16.36
N VAL A 223 9.14 -7.26 -16.66
CA VAL A 223 9.37 -8.46 -17.49
C VAL A 223 9.20 -8.16 -18.98
N ASN A 224 8.29 -7.26 -19.33
CA ASN A 224 7.95 -6.86 -20.70
C ASN A 224 8.02 -5.33 -20.84
N PRO A 225 9.24 -4.76 -20.88
CA PRO A 225 9.40 -3.32 -21.04
C PRO A 225 8.80 -2.85 -22.37
N GLY A 226 8.08 -1.72 -22.36
CA GLY A 226 7.51 -1.10 -23.56
C GLY A 226 6.04 -1.45 -23.84
N GLU A 227 5.47 -2.45 -23.17
CA GLU A 227 4.03 -2.69 -23.25
C GLU A 227 3.22 -1.58 -22.54
N ARG A 228 1.95 -1.41 -22.98
CA ARG A 228 1.02 -0.45 -22.38
C ARG A 228 0.81 -0.70 -20.88
N TYR A 229 0.83 -1.97 -20.48
CA TYR A 229 0.68 -2.42 -19.10
C TYR A 229 1.84 -3.37 -18.75
N PRO A 230 3.01 -2.83 -18.35
CA PRO A 230 4.16 -3.66 -18.06
C PRO A 230 3.87 -4.58 -16.86
N ARG A 231 4.04 -5.88 -17.06
CA ARG A 231 4.10 -6.91 -16.04
C ARG A 231 5.36 -6.77 -15.22
N ARG A 232 5.22 -7.06 -13.92
CA ARG A 232 6.29 -6.95 -12.95
C ARG A 232 6.40 -8.23 -12.16
N ARG A 233 7.64 -8.63 -11.87
CA ARG A 233 7.94 -9.70 -10.93
C ARG A 233 8.59 -9.12 -9.70
N ALA A 234 8.23 -9.63 -8.54
CA ALA A 234 8.95 -9.39 -7.29
C ALA A 234 9.78 -10.63 -6.96
N THR A 235 11.07 -10.42 -6.74
CA THR A 235 11.99 -11.41 -6.20
C THR A 235 12.20 -11.12 -4.71
N PHE A 236 11.78 -12.06 -3.88
CA PHE A 236 11.95 -12.04 -2.44
C PHE A 236 13.15 -12.89 -2.07
N VAL A 237 14.12 -12.29 -1.37
CA VAL A 237 15.14 -13.05 -0.63
C VAL A 237 14.61 -13.24 0.78
N CYS A 238 14.55 -14.48 1.22
CA CYS A 238 13.89 -14.84 2.47
C CYS A 238 14.76 -15.72 3.35
N ARG A 239 14.48 -15.66 4.66
CA ARG A 239 15.02 -16.56 5.66
C ARG A 239 13.91 -17.31 6.38
N ARG A 240 14.13 -18.59 6.66
CA ARG A 240 13.18 -19.41 7.43
C ARG A 240 13.06 -18.86 8.85
N THR A 241 11.83 -18.69 9.32
CA THR A 241 11.54 -18.24 10.69
C THR A 241 10.61 -19.17 11.45
N GLY A 242 9.99 -20.14 10.77
CA GLY A 242 9.13 -21.11 11.41
C GLY A 242 8.62 -22.16 10.44
N ARG A 243 7.61 -22.91 10.90
CA ARG A 243 6.85 -23.87 10.10
C ARG A 243 5.37 -23.71 10.36
N VAL A 244 4.57 -23.82 9.31
CA VAL A 244 3.12 -23.96 9.36
C VAL A 244 2.78 -25.39 9.80
N ARG A 245 1.99 -25.52 10.87
CA ARG A 245 1.54 -26.82 11.41
C ARG A 245 0.03 -27.04 11.29
N ASN A 246 -0.73 -26.01 10.90
CA ASN A 246 -2.19 -26.06 10.81
C ASN A 246 -2.65 -26.57 9.44
N ASN A 247 -3.96 -26.83 9.31
CA ASN A 247 -4.59 -27.12 8.02
C ASN A 247 -4.24 -26.03 6.99
N ALA A 248 -3.47 -26.42 5.97
CA ALA A 248 -2.99 -25.54 4.92
C ALA A 248 -4.13 -24.76 4.26
N ALA A 249 -5.27 -25.41 4.02
CA ALA A 249 -6.42 -24.79 3.37
C ALA A 249 -7.03 -23.63 4.18
N ASP A 250 -7.11 -23.77 5.51
CA ASP A 250 -7.67 -22.73 6.38
C ASP A 250 -6.72 -21.53 6.49
N LEU A 251 -5.41 -21.80 6.58
CA LEU A 251 -4.40 -20.75 6.54
C LEU A 251 -4.48 -19.98 5.22
N LEU A 252 -4.45 -20.68 4.08
CA LEU A 252 -4.45 -20.06 2.76
C LEU A 252 -5.73 -19.25 2.51
N ARG A 253 -6.88 -19.70 3.03
CA ARG A 253 -8.13 -18.93 2.96
C ARG A 253 -8.05 -17.62 3.75
N GLY A 254 -7.46 -17.64 4.95
CA GLY A 254 -7.23 -16.43 5.74
C GLY A 254 -6.24 -15.47 5.09
N LEU A 255 -5.19 -15.99 4.44
CA LEU A 255 -4.12 -15.18 3.84
C LEU A 255 -4.44 -14.64 2.44
N SER A 256 -5.32 -15.30 1.70
CA SER A 256 -5.71 -14.89 0.35
C SER A 256 -6.77 -13.80 0.32
N GLY A 257 -7.36 -13.43 1.47
CA GLY A 257 -8.39 -12.39 1.64
C GLY A 257 -9.56 -12.49 0.65
N ARG A 258 -9.80 -13.66 0.04
CA ARG A 258 -11.04 -13.94 -0.69
C ARG A 258 -12.15 -13.92 0.34
N ARG A 259 -12.92 -12.82 0.40
CA ARG A 259 -14.25 -12.87 1.02
C ARG A 259 -15.03 -14.01 0.33
N PRO A 260 -15.76 -14.86 1.07
CA PRO A 260 -16.68 -15.80 0.44
C PRO A 260 -17.59 -14.98 -0.49
N ARG A 261 -17.75 -15.44 -1.74
CA ARG A 261 -18.81 -14.93 -2.61
C ARG A 261 -20.13 -15.26 -1.90
N SER A 262 -20.78 -14.25 -1.35
CA SER A 262 -22.19 -14.31 -0.94
C SER A 262 -23.07 -14.40 -2.18
#